data_AF-A0A812V295-F1
#
_entry.id   AF-A0A812V295-F1
#
_cell.length_a   1.000
_cell.length_b   1.000
_cell.length_c   1.000
_cell.angle_alpha   90.00
_cell.angle_beta   90.00
_cell.angle_gamma   90.00
#
_symmetry.space_group_name_H-M   'P 1'
#
loop_
_entity.id
_entity.type
_entity.pdbx_description
1 polymer ?
#
loop_
_entity_poly.entity_id
_entity_poly.type
_entity_poly.pdbx_seq_one_letter_code
_entity_poly.pdbx_strand_id
1 'polypeptide(L)'
;MPIRVYVGLLSGKSASLLTDPESQVELLRRQAQAELETHLSHLVLSGGEVLWPSSTLENAGVTDGAELVGIVRPAALANGDTALAFLAEDGRVVAWGDPRGGGDFWSVREHLHSCQQIQASYGAFAAIRDDGRVITWGNPDTGADSSGVQDQLYDIFQLAATCEAFAALRLDGTVVAWGSFEDGGDCDVLRDQLHDVRCISAADFAFAAVCRDGSVVTWGNELFGGDSSAVQHRLRKVRCIQCTARAFAAILEDGSVVTWGSEEEGGDSRAVQDQLWQVRAIQATSVSFAAIREDGRVVTWGDEKFG
;
A
#
# COMPACT_ATOMS: atom_id res chain seq x y z
N MET A 1 -17.12 15.80 21.86
CA MET A 1 -17.10 17.26 21.58
C MET A 1 -16.15 17.47 20.42
N PRO A 2 -16.48 18.33 19.44
CA PRO A 2 -15.58 18.56 18.31
C PRO A 2 -14.27 19.15 18.81
N ILE A 3 -13.17 18.71 18.19
CA ILE A 3 -11.82 19.19 18.45
C ILE A 3 -11.39 20.11 17.31
N ARG A 4 -10.56 21.09 17.64
CA ARG A 4 -9.90 21.96 16.69
C ARG A 4 -8.53 21.39 16.37
N VAL A 5 -8.25 21.19 15.08
CA VAL A 5 -6.97 20.70 14.59
C VAL A 5 -6.38 21.71 13.61
N TYR A 6 -5.10 21.99 13.75
CA TYR A 6 -4.36 22.89 12.87
C TYR A 6 -3.50 22.06 11.92
N VAL A 7 -3.71 22.20 10.61
CA VAL A 7 -2.89 21.52 9.60
C VAL A 7 -2.04 22.57 8.88
N GLY A 8 -0.73 22.50 9.06
CA GLY A 8 0.25 23.38 8.42
C GLY A 8 1.01 22.69 7.30
N LEU A 9 1.42 23.46 6.30
CA LEU A 9 2.39 23.07 5.29
C LEU A 9 3.75 23.71 5.58
N LEU A 10 4.82 23.09 5.11
CA LEU A 10 6.17 23.68 5.18
C LEU A 10 6.28 25.01 4.42
N SER A 11 5.37 25.29 3.50
CA SER A 11 5.26 26.57 2.80
C SER A 11 4.74 27.72 3.69
N GLY A 12 4.26 27.42 4.91
CA GLY A 12 3.65 28.37 5.83
C GLY A 12 2.13 28.55 5.65
N LYS A 13 1.51 27.91 4.65
CA LYS A 13 0.05 27.80 4.56
C LYS A 13 -0.48 26.95 5.72
N SER A 14 -1.64 27.32 6.27
CA SER A 14 -2.27 26.56 7.36
C SER A 14 -3.79 26.61 7.28
N ALA A 15 -4.44 25.54 7.72
CA ALA A 15 -5.89 25.44 7.87
C ALA A 15 -6.25 25.10 9.33
N SER A 16 -7.35 25.67 9.82
CA SER A 16 -7.92 25.34 11.13
C SER A 16 -9.24 24.59 10.90
N LEU A 17 -9.28 23.32 11.28
CA LEU A 17 -10.42 22.44 11.04
C LEU A 17 -11.11 22.10 12.35
N LEU A 18 -12.44 22.03 12.32
CA LEU A 18 -13.25 21.49 13.42
C LEU A 18 -13.75 20.11 13.00
N THR A 19 -13.43 19.10 13.80
CA THR A 19 -13.71 17.70 13.47
C THR A 19 -14.10 16.93 14.73
N ASP A 20 -14.74 15.78 14.57
CA ASP A 20 -15.06 14.89 15.69
C ASP A 20 -13.85 13.98 15.99
N PRO A 21 -13.42 13.79 17.25
CA PRO A 21 -12.40 12.81 17.63
C PRO A 21 -12.63 11.39 17.07
N GLU A 22 -13.89 11.00 16.88
CA GLU A 22 -14.25 9.69 16.32
C GLU A 22 -14.14 9.64 14.78
N SER A 23 -13.94 10.79 14.12
CA SER A 23 -13.74 10.86 12.67
C SER A 23 -12.44 10.18 12.26
N GLN A 24 -12.42 9.61 11.06
CA GLN A 24 -11.21 9.04 10.49
C GLN A 24 -10.21 10.13 10.06
N VAL A 25 -8.91 9.82 10.21
CA VAL A 25 -7.80 10.66 9.74
C VAL A 25 -7.96 11.01 8.26
N GLU A 26 -8.44 10.09 7.45
CA GLU A 26 -8.66 10.31 6.01
C GLU A 26 -9.62 11.47 5.73
N LEU A 27 -10.69 11.59 6.51
CA LEU A 27 -11.66 12.67 6.37
C LEU A 27 -11.04 14.02 6.72
N LEU A 28 -10.26 14.07 7.80
CA LEU A 28 -9.49 15.25 8.18
C LEU A 28 -8.49 15.65 7.08
N ARG A 29 -7.80 14.68 6.48
CA ARG A 29 -6.85 14.93 5.38
C ARG A 29 -7.55 15.53 4.16
N ARG A 30 -8.71 14.99 3.77
CA ARG A 30 -9.52 15.54 2.66
C ARG A 30 -9.99 16.96 2.93
N GLN A 31 -10.45 17.24 4.16
CA GLN A 31 -10.82 18.60 4.58
C GLN A 31 -9.62 19.55 4.52
N ALA A 32 -8.46 19.13 5.02
CA ALA A 32 -7.23 19.92 4.97
C ALA A 32 -6.79 20.20 3.53
N GLN A 33 -6.85 19.21 2.65
CA GLN A 33 -6.54 19.35 1.23
C GLN A 33 -7.44 20.37 0.53
N ALA A 34 -8.75 20.37 0.85
CA ALA A 34 -9.70 21.33 0.30
C ALA A 34 -9.41 22.76 0.79
N GLU A 35 -9.17 22.96 2.08
CA GLU A 35 -8.88 24.28 2.66
C GLU A 35 -7.51 24.84 2.27
N LEU A 36 -6.50 23.98 2.08
CA LEU A 36 -5.14 24.38 1.72
C LEU A 36 -4.95 24.54 0.20
N GLU A 37 -5.92 24.06 -0.58
CA GLU A 37 -5.86 23.95 -2.05
C GLU A 37 -4.58 23.23 -2.50
N THR A 38 -4.26 22.10 -1.86
CA THR A 38 -3.01 21.35 -2.10
C THR A 38 -3.22 19.87 -1.84
N HIS A 39 -2.75 19.01 -2.76
CA HIS A 39 -2.88 17.56 -2.60
C HIS A 39 -1.96 17.03 -1.51
N LEU A 40 -2.53 16.39 -0.50
CA LEU A 40 -1.78 15.84 0.63
C LEU A 40 -1.68 14.33 0.52
N SER A 41 -0.50 13.75 0.76
CA SER A 41 -0.34 12.30 0.87
C SER A 41 -0.69 11.81 2.27
N HIS A 42 -0.15 12.47 3.30
CA HIS A 42 -0.32 12.07 4.70
C HIS A 42 -0.42 13.27 5.64
N LEU A 43 -0.99 13.02 6.82
CA LEU A 43 -0.92 13.93 7.95
C LEU A 43 0.06 13.35 8.98
N VAL A 44 0.90 14.21 9.55
CA VAL A 44 1.93 13.82 10.51
C VAL A 44 1.78 14.67 11.76
N LEU A 45 1.85 14.05 12.93
CA LEU A 45 1.94 14.79 14.19
C LEU A 45 3.26 15.57 14.27
N SER A 46 3.29 16.65 15.05
CA SER A 46 4.54 17.40 15.30
C SER A 46 5.69 16.54 15.86
N GLY A 47 5.38 15.40 16.49
CA GLY A 47 6.34 14.38 16.94
C GLY A 47 6.92 13.48 15.85
N GLY A 48 6.50 13.63 14.58
CA GLY A 48 6.97 12.85 13.43
C GLY A 48 6.20 11.55 13.17
N GLU A 49 5.15 11.26 13.94
CA GLU A 49 4.30 10.09 13.74
C GLU A 49 3.32 10.31 12.58
N VAL A 50 3.33 9.41 11.60
CA VAL A 50 2.42 9.43 10.45
C VAL A 50 1.06 8.88 10.87
N LEU A 51 0.01 9.66 10.64
CA LEU A 51 -1.35 9.27 10.97
C LEU A 51 -1.92 8.35 9.88
N TRP A 52 -2.42 7.19 10.30
CA TRP A 52 -2.99 6.19 9.40
C TRP A 52 -4.40 6.60 8.94
N PRO A 53 -4.71 6.57 7.63
CA PRO A 53 -5.99 7.04 7.09
C PRO A 53 -7.24 6.39 7.73
N SER A 54 -7.16 5.09 8.03
CA SER A 54 -8.26 4.31 8.61
C SER A 54 -8.39 4.43 10.14
N SER A 55 -7.45 5.08 10.83
CA SER A 55 -7.52 5.31 12.27
C SER A 55 -8.46 6.47 12.59
N THR A 56 -9.14 6.40 13.74
CA THR A 56 -9.84 7.57 14.30
C THR A 56 -8.82 8.57 14.82
N LEU A 57 -9.20 9.85 14.87
CA LEU A 57 -8.33 10.90 15.40
C LEU A 57 -7.92 10.63 16.84
N GLU A 58 -8.85 10.15 17.68
CA GLU A 58 -8.56 9.75 19.07
C GLU A 58 -7.53 8.62 19.14
N ASN A 59 -7.71 7.53 18.37
CA ASN A 59 -6.78 6.40 18.37
C ASN A 59 -5.41 6.77 17.81
N ALA A 60 -5.36 7.78 16.95
CA ALA A 60 -4.12 8.31 16.39
C ALA A 60 -3.49 9.40 17.27
N GLY A 61 -4.02 9.64 18.49
CA GLY A 61 -3.44 10.57 19.46
C GLY A 61 -3.68 12.05 19.14
N VAL A 62 -4.61 12.37 18.23
CA VAL A 62 -4.95 13.75 17.86
C VAL A 62 -5.91 14.33 18.89
N THR A 63 -5.48 15.42 19.53
CA THR A 63 -6.23 16.08 20.61
C THR A 63 -6.66 17.50 20.20
N ASP A 64 -7.49 18.15 21.03
CA ASP A 64 -7.89 19.54 20.79
C ASP A 64 -6.67 20.48 20.81
N GLY A 65 -6.53 21.27 19.76
CA GLY A 65 -5.37 22.13 19.52
C GLY A 65 -4.17 21.42 18.90
N ALA A 66 -4.30 20.16 18.46
CA ALA A 66 -3.20 19.44 17.81
C ALA A 66 -2.71 20.16 16.54
N GLU A 67 -1.39 20.25 16.41
CA GLU A 67 -0.71 20.76 15.23
C GLU A 67 -0.20 19.59 14.39
N LEU A 68 -0.72 19.48 13.18
CA LEU A 68 -0.36 18.49 12.19
C LEU A 68 0.39 19.15 11.04
N VAL A 69 1.32 18.40 10.47
CA VAL A 69 2.00 18.76 9.23
C VAL A 69 1.36 17.96 8.09
N GLY A 70 0.83 18.69 7.10
CA GLY A 70 0.39 18.09 5.85
C GLY A 70 1.58 17.82 4.95
N ILE A 71 1.78 16.57 4.57
CA ILE A 71 2.80 16.19 3.60
C ILE A 71 2.20 16.34 2.20
N VAL A 72 2.78 17.23 1.41
CA VAL A 72 2.35 17.42 0.02
C VAL A 72 2.66 16.16 -0.77
N ARG A 73 1.69 15.69 -1.54
CA ARG A 73 1.84 14.51 -2.37
C ARG A 73 2.83 14.82 -3.51
N PRO A 74 3.95 14.08 -3.62
CA PRO A 74 4.83 14.23 -4.76
C PRO A 74 4.17 13.70 -6.04
N ALA A 75 4.70 14.12 -7.19
CA ALA A 75 4.39 13.43 -8.43
C ALA A 75 4.83 11.96 -8.35
N ALA A 76 4.07 11.07 -9.01
CA ALA A 76 4.34 9.64 -9.02
C ALA A 76 4.34 9.09 -10.45
N LEU A 77 5.12 8.04 -10.67
CA LEU A 77 5.15 7.29 -11.92
C LEU A 77 4.78 5.84 -11.61
N ALA A 78 3.86 5.28 -12.37
CA ALA A 78 3.55 3.86 -12.37
C ALA A 78 4.02 3.25 -13.70
N ASN A 79 4.70 2.12 -13.62
CA ASN A 79 5.31 1.45 -14.76
C ASN A 79 4.58 0.13 -15.02
N GLY A 80 3.91 0.02 -16.16
CA GLY A 80 3.58 -1.28 -16.73
C GLY A 80 4.74 -1.79 -17.59
N ASP A 81 4.56 -2.96 -18.21
CA ASP A 81 5.58 -3.58 -19.06
C ASP A 81 5.79 -2.79 -20.36
N THR A 82 4.69 -2.28 -20.93
CA THR A 82 4.70 -1.60 -22.24
C THR A 82 4.15 -0.17 -22.21
N ALA A 83 3.73 0.32 -21.05
CA ALA A 83 3.17 1.65 -20.87
C ALA A 83 3.54 2.26 -19.52
N LEU A 84 3.40 3.58 -19.43
CA LEU A 84 3.69 4.38 -18.24
C LEU A 84 2.49 5.26 -17.92
N ALA A 85 2.24 5.48 -16.63
CA ALA A 85 1.30 6.48 -16.15
C ALA A 85 1.99 7.43 -15.17
N PHE A 86 1.76 8.73 -15.34
CA PHE A 86 2.27 9.78 -14.47
C PHE A 86 1.12 10.46 -13.75
N LEU A 87 1.22 10.51 -12.43
CA LEU A 87 0.36 11.29 -11.56
C LEU A 87 1.09 12.59 -11.22
N ALA A 88 0.62 13.70 -11.79
CA ALA A 88 1.12 15.03 -11.51
C ALA A 88 0.77 15.48 -10.08
N GLU A 89 1.46 16.49 -9.53
CA GLU A 89 1.19 17.02 -8.18
C GLU A 89 -0.22 17.64 -8.05
N ASP A 90 -0.83 18.08 -9.16
CA ASP A 90 -2.19 18.63 -9.23
C ASP A 90 -3.29 17.55 -9.30
N GLY A 91 -2.92 16.27 -9.16
CA GLY A 91 -3.83 15.14 -9.15
C GLY A 91 -4.27 14.66 -10.53
N ARG A 92 -3.75 15.24 -11.62
CA ARG A 92 -4.04 14.73 -12.97
C ARG A 92 -3.18 13.53 -13.30
N VAL A 93 -3.77 12.54 -13.97
CA VAL A 93 -3.04 11.40 -14.52
C VAL A 93 -2.94 11.53 -16.04
N VAL A 94 -1.76 11.23 -16.57
CA VAL A 94 -1.52 11.06 -18.00
C VAL A 94 -0.81 9.74 -18.22
N ALA A 95 -1.17 9.01 -19.27
CA ALA A 95 -0.51 7.75 -19.64
C ALA A 95 -0.01 7.80 -21.08
N TRP A 96 1.03 7.01 -21.38
CA TRP A 96 1.60 6.86 -22.72
C TRP A 96 2.29 5.49 -22.86
N GLY A 97 2.45 5.00 -24.09
CA GLY A 97 3.04 3.68 -24.39
C GLY A 97 2.17 2.87 -25.36
N ASP A 98 2.27 1.53 -25.31
CA ASP A 98 1.39 0.64 -26.10
C ASP A 98 -0.09 0.91 -25.67
N PRO A 99 -0.98 1.28 -26.61
CA PRO A 99 -2.39 1.47 -26.33
C PRO A 99 -3.07 0.29 -25.62
N ARG A 100 -2.67 -0.95 -25.95
CA ARG A 100 -3.24 -2.17 -25.36
C ARG A 100 -2.76 -2.40 -23.92
N GLY A 101 -1.57 -1.90 -23.58
CA GLY A 101 -1.00 -1.96 -22.24
C GLY A 101 -1.40 -0.79 -21.33
N GLY A 102 -2.42 -0.01 -21.69
CA GLY A 102 -2.86 1.15 -20.91
C GLY A 102 -2.20 2.48 -21.28
N GLY A 103 -1.47 2.53 -22.39
CA GLY A 103 -0.98 3.78 -22.99
C GLY A 103 -2.11 4.67 -23.53
N ASP A 104 -3.26 4.08 -23.90
CA ASP A 104 -4.48 4.82 -24.23
C ASP A 104 -5.37 4.93 -22.99
N PHE A 105 -5.48 6.14 -22.44
CA PHE A 105 -6.32 6.46 -21.29
C PHE A 105 -7.50 7.40 -21.66
N TRP A 106 -7.74 7.64 -22.95
CA TRP A 106 -8.71 8.66 -23.40
C TRP A 106 -10.14 8.36 -22.97
N SER A 107 -10.52 7.08 -22.88
CA SER A 107 -11.83 6.63 -22.41
C SER A 107 -12.10 7.00 -20.95
N VAL A 108 -11.06 7.10 -20.13
CA VAL A 108 -11.15 7.36 -18.68
C VAL A 108 -10.61 8.73 -18.28
N ARG A 109 -10.08 9.52 -19.22
CA ARG A 109 -9.43 10.82 -18.97
C ARG A 109 -10.26 11.77 -18.12
N GLU A 110 -11.56 11.87 -18.40
CA GLU A 110 -12.47 12.76 -17.65
C GLU A 110 -12.67 12.34 -16.20
N HIS A 111 -12.25 11.12 -15.82
CA HIS A 111 -12.28 10.62 -14.44
C HIS A 111 -10.91 10.66 -13.76
N LEU A 112 -9.83 10.91 -14.52
CA LEU A 112 -8.44 10.92 -14.06
C LEU A 112 -7.95 12.33 -13.66
N HIS A 113 -8.79 13.00 -12.88
CA HIS A 113 -8.46 14.23 -12.18
C HIS A 113 -8.57 13.98 -10.67
N SER A 114 -7.88 14.77 -9.86
CA SER A 114 -7.99 14.67 -8.40
C SER A 114 -7.60 13.27 -7.87
N CYS A 115 -6.57 12.67 -8.46
CA CYS A 115 -6.04 11.37 -8.05
C CYS A 115 -4.96 11.50 -6.96
N GLN A 116 -4.91 10.51 -6.08
CA GLN A 116 -4.03 10.46 -4.93
C GLN A 116 -2.94 9.40 -5.06
N GLN A 117 -3.24 8.32 -5.76
CA GLN A 117 -2.32 7.21 -5.96
C GLN A 117 -2.58 6.59 -7.32
N ILE A 118 -1.52 6.10 -7.95
CA ILE A 118 -1.57 5.27 -9.14
C ILE A 118 -0.76 4.00 -8.88
N GLN A 119 -1.24 2.87 -9.41
CA GLN A 119 -0.52 1.60 -9.45
C GLN A 119 -0.64 0.98 -10.84
N ALA A 120 0.30 0.11 -11.18
CA ALA A 120 0.35 -0.58 -12.45
C ALA A 120 0.53 -2.08 -12.25
N SER A 121 -0.13 -2.86 -13.10
CA SER A 121 0.21 -4.23 -13.44
C SER A 121 0.98 -4.24 -14.77
N TYR A 122 1.27 -5.39 -15.38
CA TYR A 122 1.98 -5.46 -16.66
C TYR A 122 1.27 -4.71 -17.79
N GLY A 123 -0.06 -4.76 -17.84
CA GLY A 123 -0.84 -4.19 -18.92
C GLY A 123 -1.95 -3.24 -18.49
N ALA A 124 -2.14 -3.00 -17.19
CA ALA A 124 -3.23 -2.18 -16.68
C ALA A 124 -2.77 -1.22 -15.59
N PHE A 125 -3.60 -0.22 -15.33
CA PHE A 125 -3.39 0.77 -14.30
C PHE A 125 -4.65 0.95 -13.46
N ALA A 126 -4.45 1.32 -12.20
CA ALA A 126 -5.51 1.68 -11.28
C ALA A 126 -5.14 2.96 -10.54
N ALA A 127 -6.09 3.90 -10.43
CA ALA A 127 -5.91 5.17 -9.73
C ALA A 127 -6.95 5.35 -8.63
N ILE A 128 -6.52 5.76 -7.43
CA ILE A 128 -7.43 6.21 -6.36
C ILE A 128 -7.71 7.71 -6.57
N ARG A 129 -8.99 8.08 -6.61
CA ARG A 129 -9.46 9.46 -6.62
C ARG A 129 -9.62 10.03 -5.22
N ASP A 130 -9.71 11.35 -5.13
CA ASP A 130 -9.90 12.09 -3.88
C ASP A 130 -11.19 11.74 -3.12
N ASP A 131 -12.19 11.23 -3.85
CA ASP A 131 -13.46 10.75 -3.31
C ASP A 131 -13.37 9.30 -2.78
N GLY A 132 -12.23 8.62 -2.93
CA GLY A 132 -12.02 7.23 -2.54
C GLY A 132 -12.52 6.21 -3.57
N ARG A 133 -12.95 6.64 -4.77
CA ARG A 133 -13.26 5.73 -5.89
C ARG A 133 -11.98 5.31 -6.62
N VAL A 134 -12.04 4.15 -7.26
CA VAL A 134 -10.97 3.65 -8.12
C VAL A 134 -11.39 3.70 -9.58
N ILE A 135 -10.46 4.16 -10.42
CA ILE A 135 -10.58 4.16 -11.88
C ILE A 135 -9.49 3.23 -12.44
N THR A 136 -9.87 2.30 -13.30
CA THR A 136 -8.95 1.37 -13.96
C THR A 136 -8.96 1.57 -15.48
N TRP A 137 -7.84 1.25 -16.13
CA TRP A 137 -7.72 1.26 -17.60
C TRP A 137 -6.57 0.38 -18.08
N GLY A 138 -6.55 0.07 -19.37
CA GLY A 138 -5.54 -0.80 -20.01
C GLY A 138 -6.10 -2.17 -20.39
N ASN A 139 -5.25 -3.19 -20.32
CA ASN A 139 -5.58 -4.56 -20.71
C ASN A 139 -6.54 -5.22 -19.70
N PRO A 140 -7.76 -5.62 -20.12
CA PRO A 140 -8.72 -6.33 -19.27
C PRO A 140 -8.15 -7.58 -18.60
N ASP A 141 -7.31 -8.35 -19.32
CA ASP A 141 -6.78 -9.62 -18.85
C ASP A 141 -5.77 -9.47 -17.70
N THR A 142 -5.19 -8.27 -17.52
CA THR A 142 -4.24 -7.96 -16.45
C THR A 142 -4.82 -7.00 -15.41
N GLY A 143 -6.14 -6.99 -15.24
CA GLY A 143 -6.82 -6.26 -14.16
C GLY A 143 -7.37 -4.88 -14.52
N ALA A 144 -7.44 -4.49 -15.81
CA ALA A 144 -8.14 -3.26 -16.19
C ALA A 144 -9.66 -3.37 -16.05
N ASP A 145 -10.23 -4.57 -16.20
CA ASP A 145 -11.67 -4.79 -16.00
C ASP A 145 -11.98 -4.95 -14.51
N SER A 146 -12.49 -3.89 -13.89
CA SER A 146 -12.98 -3.87 -12.51
C SER A 146 -14.51 -3.98 -12.42
N SER A 147 -15.21 -4.23 -13.53
CA SER A 147 -16.68 -4.12 -13.59
C SER A 147 -17.38 -5.07 -12.61
N GLY A 148 -16.81 -6.26 -12.36
CA GLY A 148 -17.33 -7.22 -11.39
C GLY A 148 -17.25 -6.78 -9.92
N VAL A 149 -16.38 -5.81 -9.60
CA VAL A 149 -16.16 -5.31 -8.24
C VAL A 149 -16.40 -3.81 -8.09
N GLN A 150 -16.88 -3.12 -9.14
CA GLN A 150 -16.98 -1.67 -9.19
C GLN A 150 -17.83 -1.07 -8.06
N ASP A 151 -18.89 -1.76 -7.65
CA ASP A 151 -19.76 -1.35 -6.55
C ASP A 151 -19.07 -1.41 -5.17
N GLN A 152 -17.94 -2.14 -5.07
CA GLN A 152 -17.14 -2.28 -3.86
C GLN A 152 -15.95 -1.29 -3.82
N LEU A 153 -15.60 -0.68 -4.96
CA LEU A 153 -14.47 0.25 -5.09
C LEU A 153 -14.84 1.68 -4.65
N TYR A 154 -15.12 1.83 -3.36
CA TYR A 154 -15.35 3.10 -2.67
C TYR A 154 -14.68 3.12 -1.31
N ASP A 155 -14.39 4.31 -0.81
CA ASP A 155 -13.62 4.52 0.42
C ASP A 155 -12.29 3.76 0.41
N ILE A 156 -11.66 3.67 -0.76
CA ILE A 156 -10.35 3.06 -0.95
C ILE A 156 -9.27 4.06 -0.56
N PHE A 157 -8.27 3.60 0.19
CA PHE A 157 -7.11 4.44 0.56
C PHE A 157 -5.75 3.82 0.22
N GLN A 158 -5.70 2.53 -0.13
CA GLN A 158 -4.47 1.90 -0.62
C GLN A 158 -4.79 0.97 -1.79
N LEU A 159 -3.95 1.04 -2.83
CA LEU A 159 -3.85 0.05 -3.90
C LEU A 159 -2.52 -0.69 -3.82
N ALA A 160 -2.57 -1.99 -4.06
CA ALA A 160 -1.44 -2.85 -4.37
C ALA A 160 -1.70 -3.56 -5.71
N ALA A 161 -0.65 -3.84 -6.46
CA ALA A 161 -0.73 -4.50 -7.76
C ALA A 161 0.30 -5.62 -7.82
N THR A 162 -0.13 -6.78 -8.31
CA THR A 162 0.74 -7.82 -8.86
C THR A 162 0.91 -7.53 -10.36
N CYS A 163 1.62 -8.39 -11.06
CA CYS A 163 1.80 -8.31 -12.51
C CYS A 163 0.48 -8.45 -13.29
N GLU A 164 -0.55 -9.11 -12.72
CA GLU A 164 -1.82 -9.40 -13.42
C GLU A 164 -3.09 -9.14 -12.59
N ALA A 165 -2.97 -8.70 -11.34
CA ALA A 165 -4.11 -8.42 -10.46
C ALA A 165 -3.89 -7.17 -9.59
N PHE A 166 -4.98 -6.70 -9.00
CA PHE A 166 -4.99 -5.60 -8.05
C PHE A 166 -5.70 -5.99 -6.77
N ALA A 167 -5.27 -5.38 -5.67
CA ALA A 167 -5.96 -5.43 -4.39
C ALA A 167 -6.13 -4.01 -3.85
N ALA A 168 -7.36 -3.68 -3.44
CA ALA A 168 -7.72 -2.41 -2.85
C ALA A 168 -8.11 -2.58 -1.38
N LEU A 169 -7.55 -1.73 -0.53
CA LEU A 169 -7.87 -1.68 0.89
C LEU A 169 -8.83 -0.52 1.16
N ARG A 170 -9.97 -0.85 1.76
CA ARG A 170 -11.02 0.08 2.17
C ARG A 170 -10.76 0.65 3.55
N LEU A 171 -11.29 1.84 3.83
CA LEU A 171 -11.16 2.51 5.14
C LEU A 171 -11.74 1.73 6.31
N ASP A 172 -12.67 0.81 6.04
CA ASP A 172 -13.24 -0.12 7.03
C ASP A 172 -12.35 -1.35 7.29
N GLY A 173 -11.19 -1.45 6.65
CA GLY A 173 -10.24 -2.55 6.80
C GLY A 173 -10.58 -3.79 5.95
N THR A 174 -11.57 -3.71 5.06
CA THR A 174 -11.88 -4.79 4.11
C THR A 174 -11.03 -4.71 2.84
N VAL A 175 -10.79 -5.85 2.20
CA VAL A 175 -10.00 -5.96 0.96
C VAL A 175 -10.90 -6.39 -0.19
N VAL A 176 -10.70 -5.76 -1.35
CA VAL A 176 -11.33 -6.11 -2.62
C VAL A 176 -10.22 -6.42 -3.62
N ALA A 177 -10.24 -7.62 -4.22
CA ALA A 177 -9.28 -8.02 -5.25
C ALA A 177 -9.98 -8.23 -6.60
N TRP A 178 -9.26 -8.02 -7.70
CA TRP A 178 -9.71 -8.29 -9.07
C TRP A 178 -8.52 -8.49 -10.02
N GLY A 179 -8.78 -9.08 -11.20
CA GLY A 179 -7.76 -9.41 -12.20
C GLY A 179 -7.58 -10.93 -12.34
N SER A 180 -6.37 -11.38 -12.69
CA SER A 180 -6.06 -12.81 -12.84
C SER A 180 -6.31 -13.57 -11.53
N PHE A 181 -7.16 -14.60 -11.61
CA PHE A 181 -7.50 -15.45 -10.45
C PHE A 181 -6.26 -16.15 -9.85
N GLU A 182 -5.37 -16.66 -10.71
CA GLU A 182 -4.17 -17.39 -10.28
C GLU A 182 -3.15 -16.47 -9.57
N ASP A 183 -3.23 -15.16 -9.83
CA ASP A 183 -2.26 -14.16 -9.37
C ASP A 183 -2.84 -13.20 -8.32
N GLY A 184 -3.89 -13.66 -7.62
CA GLY A 184 -4.47 -12.99 -6.47
C GLY A 184 -5.63 -12.05 -6.78
N GLY A 185 -6.24 -12.15 -7.96
CA GLY A 185 -7.43 -11.41 -8.38
C GLY A 185 -8.73 -11.87 -7.73
N ASP A 186 -8.70 -12.87 -6.85
CA ASP A 186 -9.83 -13.28 -6.01
C ASP A 186 -9.34 -13.55 -4.58
N CYS A 187 -10.05 -12.98 -3.61
CA CYS A 187 -9.81 -13.19 -2.19
C CYS A 187 -11.10 -13.52 -1.41
N ASP A 188 -12.19 -13.89 -2.08
CA ASP A 188 -13.50 -14.13 -1.44
C ASP A 188 -13.46 -15.29 -0.43
N VAL A 189 -12.66 -16.33 -0.70
CA VAL A 189 -12.44 -17.46 0.23
C VAL A 189 -11.79 -17.00 1.54
N LEU A 190 -11.11 -15.86 1.53
CA LEU A 190 -10.39 -15.28 2.67
C LEU A 190 -11.14 -14.11 3.31
N ARG A 191 -12.38 -13.84 2.91
CA ARG A 191 -13.17 -12.71 3.40
C ARG A 191 -13.28 -12.67 4.92
N ASP A 192 -13.41 -13.82 5.56
CA ASP A 192 -13.48 -13.93 7.03
C ASP A 192 -12.14 -13.66 7.72
N GLN A 193 -11.02 -13.72 7.00
CA GLN A 193 -9.68 -13.45 7.52
C GLN A 193 -9.19 -12.03 7.16
N LEU A 194 -9.63 -11.49 6.02
CA LEU A 194 -9.31 -10.15 5.51
C LEU A 194 -10.28 -9.09 6.06
N HIS A 195 -10.40 -9.06 7.39
CA HIS A 195 -11.05 -7.98 8.14
C HIS A 195 -10.01 -7.22 8.96
N ASP A 196 -10.26 -5.93 9.23
CA ASP A 196 -9.33 -5.08 9.97
C ASP A 196 -7.90 -5.06 9.37
N VAL A 197 -7.80 -5.13 8.04
CA VAL A 197 -6.51 -5.03 7.34
C VAL A 197 -5.96 -3.61 7.47
N ARG A 198 -4.68 -3.51 7.80
CA ARG A 198 -3.96 -2.24 7.95
C ARG A 198 -3.19 -1.86 6.69
N CYS A 199 -2.55 -2.82 6.05
CA CYS A 199 -1.80 -2.59 4.81
C CYS A 199 -1.68 -3.85 3.97
N ILE A 200 -1.56 -3.67 2.67
CA ILE A 200 -1.31 -4.73 1.68
C ILE A 200 0.07 -4.54 1.05
N SER A 201 0.81 -5.62 0.87
CA SER A 201 2.05 -5.72 0.11
C SER A 201 1.87 -6.70 -1.05
N ALA A 202 2.53 -6.45 -2.18
CA ALA A 202 2.45 -7.29 -3.38
C ALA A 202 3.84 -7.69 -3.85
N ALA A 203 4.01 -8.99 -4.11
CA ALA A 203 5.07 -9.54 -4.95
C ALA A 203 4.54 -9.66 -6.40
N ASP A 204 5.28 -10.26 -7.32
CA ASP A 204 4.91 -10.28 -8.74
C ASP A 204 3.56 -10.97 -8.99
N PHE A 205 3.18 -12.00 -8.22
CA PHE A 205 1.92 -12.74 -8.42
C PHE A 205 1.23 -13.15 -7.12
N ALA A 206 1.60 -12.53 -6.00
CA ALA A 206 1.05 -12.83 -4.69
C ALA A 206 0.90 -11.57 -3.84
N PHE A 207 -0.04 -11.62 -2.90
CA PHE A 207 -0.29 -10.56 -1.94
C PHE A 207 -0.10 -11.05 -0.51
N ALA A 208 0.25 -10.12 0.37
CA ALA A 208 0.26 -10.29 1.82
C ALA A 208 -0.40 -9.08 2.49
N ALA A 209 -1.43 -9.33 3.30
CA ALA A 209 -2.10 -8.34 4.12
C ALA A 209 -1.61 -8.45 5.57
N VAL A 210 -1.36 -7.31 6.21
CA VAL A 210 -1.13 -7.23 7.66
C VAL A 210 -2.39 -6.69 8.33
N CYS A 211 -2.98 -7.46 9.22
CA CYS A 211 -4.15 -7.06 10.00
C CYS A 211 -3.75 -6.20 11.21
N ARG A 212 -4.69 -5.46 11.78
CA ARG A 212 -4.46 -4.55 12.93
C ARG A 212 -3.99 -5.28 14.19
N ASP A 213 -4.34 -6.55 14.35
CA ASP A 213 -3.84 -7.41 15.42
C ASP A 213 -2.41 -7.94 15.18
N GLY A 214 -1.81 -7.58 14.03
CA GLY A 214 -0.49 -8.00 13.60
C GLY A 214 -0.43 -9.41 13.02
N SER A 215 -1.57 -10.05 12.75
CA SER A 215 -1.63 -11.27 11.94
C SER A 215 -1.41 -10.98 10.46
N VAL A 216 -1.06 -12.01 9.69
CA VAL A 216 -0.81 -11.91 8.24
C VAL A 216 -1.71 -12.89 7.51
N VAL A 217 -2.27 -12.44 6.40
CA VAL A 217 -3.05 -13.26 5.46
C VAL A 217 -2.41 -13.14 4.08
N THR A 218 -2.15 -14.25 3.41
CA THR A 218 -1.54 -14.29 2.08
C THR A 218 -2.46 -14.95 1.07
N TRP A 219 -2.36 -14.53 -0.19
CA TRP A 219 -3.11 -15.14 -1.30
C TRP A 219 -2.42 -14.88 -2.65
N GLY A 220 -2.92 -15.55 -3.70
CA GLY A 220 -2.32 -15.56 -5.03
C GLY A 220 -1.41 -16.77 -5.22
N ASN A 221 -0.42 -16.63 -6.11
CA ASN A 221 0.40 -17.75 -6.55
C ASN A 221 1.33 -18.27 -5.44
N GLU A 222 1.20 -19.56 -5.10
CA GLU A 222 1.97 -20.21 -4.03
C GLU A 222 3.49 -20.12 -4.26
N LEU A 223 3.95 -20.22 -5.51
CA LEU A 223 5.37 -20.16 -5.88
C LEU A 223 5.98 -18.75 -5.74
N PHE A 224 5.15 -17.75 -5.46
CA PHE A 224 5.53 -16.36 -5.26
C PHE A 224 5.22 -15.89 -3.82
N GLY A 225 4.88 -16.81 -2.92
CA GLY A 225 4.58 -16.51 -1.52
C GLY A 225 3.11 -16.29 -1.20
N GLY A 226 2.20 -16.70 -2.10
CA GLY A 226 0.75 -16.71 -1.86
C GLY A 226 0.32 -17.66 -0.73
N ASP A 227 1.14 -18.67 -0.40
CA ASP A 227 0.94 -19.52 0.77
C ASP A 227 2.02 -19.26 1.84
N SER A 228 1.58 -18.88 3.04
CA SER A 228 2.40 -18.67 4.24
C SER A 228 2.13 -19.70 5.34
N SER A 229 1.35 -20.75 5.07
CA SER A 229 0.89 -21.76 6.04
C SER A 229 2.03 -22.38 6.86
N ALA A 230 3.18 -22.63 6.23
CA ALA A 230 4.37 -23.20 6.87
C ALA A 230 4.95 -22.30 7.98
N VAL A 231 4.81 -20.98 7.84
CA VAL A 231 5.35 -19.98 8.80
C VAL A 231 4.26 -19.24 9.56
N GLN A 232 2.98 -19.53 9.33
CA GLN A 232 1.84 -18.80 9.91
C GLN A 232 1.89 -18.71 11.44
N HIS A 233 2.39 -19.75 12.11
CA HIS A 233 2.54 -19.74 13.58
C HIS A 233 3.56 -18.71 14.10
N ARG A 234 4.48 -18.25 13.26
CA ARG A 234 5.49 -17.21 13.54
C ARG A 234 5.03 -15.81 13.13
N LEU A 235 4.07 -15.68 12.21
CA LEU A 235 3.56 -14.39 11.70
C LEU A 235 2.56 -13.75 12.68
N ARG A 236 3.08 -13.31 13.83
CA ARG A 236 2.31 -12.63 14.88
C ARG A 236 2.97 -11.31 15.21
N LYS A 237 2.17 -10.29 15.50
CA LYS A 237 2.66 -8.94 15.82
C LYS A 237 3.57 -8.40 14.72
N VAL A 238 3.18 -8.59 13.47
CA VAL A 238 3.93 -8.13 12.31
C VAL A 238 3.79 -6.61 12.19
N ARG A 239 4.94 -5.93 12.20
CA ARG A 239 5.03 -4.48 12.07
C ARG A 239 4.98 -4.04 10.62
N CYS A 240 5.68 -4.72 9.73
CA CYS A 240 5.66 -4.43 8.28
C CYS A 240 6.17 -5.63 7.48
N ILE A 241 5.84 -5.63 6.20
CA ILE A 241 6.28 -6.62 5.21
C ILE A 241 7.08 -5.89 4.13
N GLN A 242 8.14 -6.53 3.66
CA GLN A 242 8.86 -6.19 2.44
C GLN A 242 8.83 -7.40 1.50
N CYS A 243 8.98 -7.17 0.21
CA CYS A 243 8.87 -8.22 -0.81
C CYS A 243 9.95 -8.07 -1.88
N THR A 244 10.43 -9.22 -2.36
CA THR A 244 11.11 -9.37 -3.65
C THR A 244 10.05 -9.71 -4.72
N ALA A 245 10.47 -10.06 -5.94
CA ALA A 245 9.56 -10.52 -6.98
C ALA A 245 8.79 -11.78 -6.55
N ARG A 246 9.41 -12.69 -5.79
CA ARG A 246 8.82 -14.00 -5.44
C ARG A 246 8.80 -14.36 -3.95
N ALA A 247 9.22 -13.47 -3.06
CA ALA A 247 9.28 -13.76 -1.62
C ALA A 247 8.90 -12.56 -0.76
N PHE A 248 8.62 -12.84 0.50
CA PHE A 248 8.24 -11.85 1.50
C PHE A 248 9.10 -11.99 2.76
N ALA A 249 9.33 -10.86 3.42
CA ALA A 249 10.00 -10.76 4.71
C ALA A 249 9.19 -9.87 5.65
N ALA A 250 8.67 -10.46 6.74
CA ALA A 250 7.96 -9.75 7.79
C ALA A 250 8.91 -9.37 8.93
N ILE A 251 8.88 -8.10 9.35
CA ILE A 251 9.52 -7.64 10.58
C ILE A 251 8.48 -7.64 11.70
N LEU A 252 8.77 -8.35 12.80
CA LEU A 252 7.91 -8.43 13.97
C LEU A 252 8.16 -7.25 14.92
N GLU A 253 7.25 -7.02 15.87
CA GLU A 253 7.39 -5.98 16.91
C GLU A 253 8.67 -6.12 17.75
N ASP A 254 9.18 -7.34 17.95
CA ASP A 254 10.43 -7.60 18.67
C ASP A 254 11.69 -7.42 17.79
N GLY A 255 11.51 -7.02 16.53
CA GLY A 255 12.59 -6.83 15.56
C GLY A 255 13.13 -8.13 14.96
N SER A 256 12.52 -9.29 15.24
CA SER A 256 12.85 -10.53 14.52
C SER A 256 12.25 -10.53 13.12
N VAL A 257 12.80 -11.35 12.23
CA VAL A 257 12.35 -11.48 10.83
C VAL A 257 11.88 -12.89 10.53
N VAL A 258 10.77 -13.00 9.80
CA VAL A 258 10.21 -14.24 9.25
C VAL A 258 10.07 -14.08 7.74
N THR A 259 10.56 -15.06 6.98
CA THR A 259 10.52 -15.06 5.51
C THR A 259 9.71 -16.23 4.98
N TRP A 260 9.12 -16.07 3.79
CA TRP A 260 8.43 -17.12 3.03
C TRP A 260 8.37 -16.79 1.54
N GLY A 261 7.93 -17.73 0.71
CA GLY A 261 7.95 -17.64 -0.75
C GLY A 261 9.14 -18.37 -1.36
N SER A 262 9.58 -17.94 -2.55
CA SER A 262 10.69 -18.58 -3.27
C SER A 262 11.98 -18.64 -2.46
N GLU A 263 12.52 -19.83 -2.24
CA GLU A 263 13.77 -20.02 -1.51
C GLU A 263 14.94 -19.27 -2.17
N GLU A 264 15.02 -19.32 -3.50
CA GLU A 264 16.09 -18.70 -4.30
C GLU A 264 16.05 -17.16 -4.26
N GLU A 265 14.90 -16.57 -3.94
CA GLU A 265 14.71 -15.10 -3.95
C GLU A 265 14.45 -14.52 -2.54
N GLY A 266 14.99 -15.19 -1.52
CA GLY A 266 15.00 -14.70 -0.14
C GLY A 266 13.85 -15.18 0.73
N GLY A 267 13.05 -16.13 0.25
CA GLY A 267 12.05 -16.84 1.04
C GLY A 267 12.68 -17.73 2.12
N ASP A 268 13.91 -18.21 1.90
CA ASP A 268 14.70 -18.92 2.90
C ASP A 268 15.77 -18.02 3.52
N SER A 269 15.62 -17.72 4.81
CA SER A 269 16.58 -16.96 5.62
C SER A 269 17.32 -17.80 6.66
N ARG A 270 17.21 -19.13 6.62
CA ARG A 270 17.79 -20.04 7.64
C ARG A 270 19.28 -19.82 7.86
N ALA A 271 20.03 -19.54 6.79
CA ALA A 271 21.47 -19.32 6.84
C ALA A 271 21.89 -18.07 7.63
N VAL A 272 21.00 -17.08 7.77
CA VAL A 272 21.27 -15.81 8.46
C VAL A 272 20.31 -15.54 9.61
N GLN A 273 19.45 -16.50 9.96
CA GLN A 273 18.36 -16.32 10.93
C GLN A 273 18.86 -15.91 12.33
N ASP A 274 20.06 -16.34 12.71
CA ASP A 274 20.73 -15.97 13.98
C ASP A 274 21.16 -14.50 14.03
N GLN A 275 21.21 -13.83 12.88
CA GLN A 275 21.56 -12.41 12.74
C GLN A 275 20.32 -11.53 12.57
N LEU A 276 19.15 -12.11 12.27
CA LEU A 276 17.90 -11.38 11.99
C LEU A 276 17.11 -11.05 13.27
N TRP A 277 17.72 -10.24 14.13
CA TRP A 277 17.13 -9.71 15.37
C TRP A 277 17.46 -8.23 15.54
N GLN A 278 16.59 -7.49 16.24
CA GLN A 278 16.63 -6.03 16.31
C GLN A 278 16.72 -5.38 14.92
N VAL A 279 15.95 -5.91 13.97
CA VAL A 279 15.87 -5.37 12.61
C VAL A 279 14.97 -4.14 12.62
N ARG A 280 15.55 -3.01 12.20
CA ARG A 280 14.83 -1.74 12.09
C ARG A 280 14.11 -1.61 10.76
N ALA A 281 14.75 -2.04 9.67
CA ALA A 281 14.22 -1.93 8.32
C ALA A 281 14.76 -3.05 7.44
N ILE A 282 13.99 -3.41 6.41
CA ILE A 282 14.43 -4.26 5.32
C ILE A 282 14.32 -3.45 4.03
N GLN A 283 15.29 -3.61 3.14
CA GLN A 283 15.22 -3.18 1.75
C GLN A 283 15.26 -4.43 0.87
N ALA A 284 14.55 -4.39 -0.25
CA ALA A 284 14.48 -5.50 -1.18
C ALA A 284 14.94 -5.06 -2.58
N THR A 285 15.62 -5.95 -3.27
CA THR A 285 15.78 -5.92 -4.73
C THR A 285 14.69 -6.80 -5.35
N SER A 286 14.75 -7.04 -6.67
CA SER A 286 13.85 -8.02 -7.28
C SER A 286 14.07 -9.45 -6.77
N VAL A 287 15.23 -9.78 -6.19
CA VAL A 287 15.61 -11.17 -5.86
C VAL A 287 16.31 -11.36 -4.50
N SER A 288 16.60 -10.28 -3.76
CA SER A 288 17.36 -10.34 -2.51
C SER A 288 16.87 -9.31 -1.50
N PHE A 289 17.18 -9.55 -0.22
CA PHE A 289 16.86 -8.65 0.89
C PHE A 289 18.13 -8.16 1.60
N ALA A 290 18.05 -6.97 2.18
CA ALA A 290 19.03 -6.39 3.09
C ALA A 290 18.33 -5.88 4.35
N ALA A 291 18.58 -6.52 5.49
CA ALA A 291 18.11 -6.09 6.81
C ALA A 291 19.11 -5.13 7.47
N ILE A 292 18.61 -3.98 7.93
CA ILE A 292 19.37 -2.99 8.70
C ILE A 292 19.00 -3.16 10.17
N ARG A 293 19.97 -3.50 11.00
CA ARG A 293 19.81 -3.70 12.44
C ARG A 293 19.94 -2.39 13.21
N GLU A 294 19.41 -2.36 14.43
CA GLU A 294 19.52 -1.20 15.33
C GLU A 294 20.97 -0.84 15.68
N ASP A 295 21.87 -1.83 15.68
CA ASP A 295 23.32 -1.64 15.88
C ASP A 295 24.06 -1.13 14.63
N GLY A 296 23.34 -0.86 13.54
CA GLY A 296 23.86 -0.37 12.27
C GLY A 296 24.45 -1.44 11.36
N ARG A 297 24.44 -2.73 11.74
CA ARG A 297 24.88 -3.83 10.87
C ARG A 297 23.85 -4.10 9.78
N VAL A 298 24.35 -4.55 8.63
CA VAL A 298 23.54 -4.98 7.50
C VAL A 298 23.71 -6.49 7.30
N VAL A 299 22.59 -7.20 7.15
CA VAL A 299 22.55 -8.65 6.88
C VAL A 299 21.80 -8.83 5.56
N THR A 300 22.39 -9.53 4.60
CA THR A 300 21.78 -9.79 3.29
C THR A 300 21.50 -11.28 3.08
N TRP A 301 20.47 -11.58 2.31
CA TRP A 301 20.11 -12.95 1.87
C TRP A 301 19.25 -12.92 0.60
N GLY A 302 19.10 -14.07 -0.06
CA GLY A 302 18.43 -14.21 -1.36
C GLY A 302 19.40 -14.70 -2.42
N ASP A 303 19.19 -14.33 -3.68
CA ASP A 303 20.02 -14.82 -4.80
C ASP A 303 21.51 -14.48 -4.58
N GLU A 304 22.37 -15.50 -4.58
CA GLU A 304 23.81 -15.36 -4.32
C GLU A 304 24.56 -14.46 -5.32
N LYS A 305 24.00 -14.23 -6.51
CA LYS A 305 24.59 -13.36 -7.54
C LYS A 305 24.28 -11.89 -7.30
N PHE A 306 23.26 -11.58 -6.50
CA PHE A 306 22.73 -10.23 -6.32
C PHE A 306 22.54 -9.81 -4.85
N GLY A 307 22.78 -10.71 -3.89
CA GLY A 307 22.69 -10.51 -2.43
C GLY A 307 24.01 -10.23 -1.73
#